data_AF-A0A812XJN0-F1
#
_entry.id   AF-A0A812XJN0-F1
#
_cell.length_a   1.000
_cell.length_b   1.000
_cell.length_c   1.000
_cell.angle_alpha   90.00
_cell.angle_beta   90.00
_cell.angle_gamma   90.00
#
_symmetry.space_group_name_H-M   'P 1'
#
loop_
_entity.id
_entity.type
_entity.pdbx_description
1 polymer ?
#
loop_
_entity_poly.entity_id
_entity_poly.type
_entity_poly.pdbx_seq_one_letter_code
_entity_poly.pdbx_strand_id
1 'polypeptide(L)'
;MVKAAVKQACAKSVRKLHIKTKATKKTGNNDTTTITDEAEWYNAESDITSLRRMMKKFRGVRDLSCLDLFGASGAIKKAWSGHHKKAELYDIKTNGPQHDICSEGGFENLMRMGLRIKPGGVIVAGPPCSLFIFLSSSIHRRSPHRPWGNQEYRSVRLSNCIVRNMTTFLQLMSERHVRWVIEQPSGSQMFRLPPLRRLMREVDAVPVTTYMGCFAHKMKKRTILVGTLPSLPRMERSLRPEDRKRFDKNRRKFYIRCDGKVHGTKALQSSADYTPQFCEALYTCWKEK
;
A
#
# COMPACT_ATOMS: atom_id res chain seq x y z
N MET A 1 -23.39 -76.88 -2.90
CA MET A 1 -24.24 -76.60 -1.72
C MET A 1 -23.29 -76.21 -0.59
N VAL A 2 -23.30 -75.06 0.09
CA VAL A 2 -24.18 -73.90 0.18
C VAL A 2 -23.28 -72.73 0.63
N LYS A 3 -23.41 -71.59 -0.05
CA LYS A 3 -22.98 -70.26 0.41
C LYS A 3 -23.81 -69.88 1.64
N ALA A 4 -23.20 -69.43 2.74
CA ALA A 4 -23.69 -68.35 3.62
C ALA A 4 -23.04 -68.42 5.01
N ALA A 5 -21.93 -67.72 5.21
CA ALA A 5 -21.54 -67.22 6.53
C ALA A 5 -21.75 -65.71 6.49
N VAL A 6 -22.97 -65.30 6.86
CA VAL A 6 -23.43 -63.91 6.86
C VAL A 6 -22.78 -63.19 8.03
N LYS A 7 -21.95 -62.22 7.66
CA LYS A 7 -21.42 -61.11 8.46
C LYS A 7 -22.46 -60.58 9.46
N GLN A 8 -22.19 -60.75 10.74
CA GLN A 8 -22.77 -59.95 11.81
C GLN A 8 -21.64 -59.43 12.69
N ALA A 9 -21.79 -58.16 13.11
CA ALA A 9 -20.89 -57.39 13.97
C ALA A 9 -19.68 -56.71 13.30
N CYS A 10 -19.89 -55.50 12.75
CA CYS A 10 -19.18 -54.29 13.23
C CYS A 10 -19.80 -53.02 12.61
N ALA A 11 -20.95 -52.61 13.12
CA ALA A 11 -21.52 -51.29 12.84
C ALA A 11 -21.67 -50.54 14.18
N LYS A 12 -20.54 -50.22 14.81
CA LYS A 12 -20.49 -49.32 15.96
C LYS A 12 -19.92 -47.98 15.52
N SER A 13 -20.84 -47.05 15.28
CA SER A 13 -20.75 -45.63 15.63
C SER A 13 -19.42 -44.94 15.34
N VAL A 14 -19.22 -44.53 14.08
CA VAL A 14 -18.34 -43.39 13.78
C VAL A 14 -19.07 -42.15 14.30
N ARG A 15 -18.82 -41.80 15.57
CA ARG A 15 -19.15 -40.48 16.11
C ARG A 15 -18.45 -39.44 15.22
N LYS A 16 -19.22 -38.76 14.37
CA LYS A 16 -18.80 -37.54 13.67
C LYS A 16 -18.33 -36.54 14.73
N LEU A 17 -17.02 -36.47 14.96
CA LEU A 17 -16.37 -35.34 15.59
C LEU A 17 -16.62 -34.14 14.68
N HIS A 18 -17.73 -33.43 14.90
CA HIS A 18 -17.90 -32.07 14.45
C HIS A 18 -16.85 -31.23 15.18
N ILE A 19 -15.65 -31.17 14.61
CA ILE A 19 -14.70 -30.12 14.90
C ILE A 19 -15.41 -28.84 14.45
N LYS A 20 -16.07 -28.17 15.41
CA LYS A 20 -16.52 -26.80 15.22
C LYS A 20 -15.27 -25.99 14.92
N THR A 21 -14.98 -25.74 13.64
CA THR A 21 -14.04 -24.73 13.20
C THR A 21 -14.52 -23.44 13.84
N LYS A 22 -13.83 -23.00 14.90
CA LYS A 22 -14.13 -21.77 15.60
C LYS A 22 -14.20 -20.68 14.54
N ALA A 23 -15.38 -20.06 14.39
CA ALA A 23 -15.59 -18.94 13.50
C ALA A 23 -14.41 -17.99 13.67
N THR A 24 -13.65 -17.81 12.59
CA THR A 24 -12.44 -17.00 12.57
C THR A 24 -12.85 -15.62 13.09
N LYS A 25 -12.38 -15.29 14.31
CA LYS A 25 -12.51 -13.96 14.91
C LYS A 25 -12.22 -12.96 13.80
N LYS A 26 -13.17 -12.08 13.46
CA LYS A 26 -13.02 -10.99 12.48
C LYS A 26 -11.62 -10.42 12.66
N THR A 27 -10.72 -10.79 11.75
CA THR A 27 -9.33 -10.38 11.80
C THR A 27 -9.35 -8.86 11.72
N GLY A 28 -8.67 -8.20 12.66
CA GLY A 28 -8.68 -6.74 12.73
C GLY A 28 -8.37 -6.13 11.36
N ASN A 29 -9.00 -4.99 11.07
CA ASN A 29 -8.91 -4.25 9.80
C ASN A 29 -7.47 -4.22 9.24
N ASN A 30 -7.13 -5.21 8.42
CA ASN A 30 -5.85 -5.29 7.77
C ASN A 30 -6.03 -4.66 6.39
N ASP A 31 -5.35 -3.54 6.15
CA ASP A 31 -5.45 -2.81 4.88
C ASP A 31 -4.73 -3.53 3.73
N THR A 32 -3.86 -4.50 4.05
CA THR A 32 -3.21 -5.39 3.06
C THR A 32 -4.19 -6.45 2.57
N THR A 33 -4.32 -6.61 1.26
CA THR A 33 -5.19 -7.62 0.66
C THR A 33 -4.55 -8.13 -0.64
N THR A 34 -4.77 -9.41 -0.91
CA THR A 34 -4.50 -10.08 -2.18
C THR A 34 -5.55 -11.17 -2.33
N ILE A 35 -5.94 -11.45 -3.57
CA ILE A 35 -6.77 -12.60 -3.93
C ILE A 35 -5.92 -13.83 -4.30
N THR A 36 -4.62 -13.64 -4.49
CA THR A 36 -3.69 -14.69 -4.91
C THR A 36 -3.20 -15.51 -3.74
N ASP A 37 -3.13 -16.82 -3.96
CA ASP A 37 -2.58 -17.75 -3.00
C ASP A 37 -1.09 -17.48 -2.76
N GLU A 38 -0.65 -17.72 -1.54
CA GLU A 38 0.70 -17.33 -1.13
C GLU A 38 1.82 -18.04 -1.91
N ALA A 39 1.56 -19.27 -2.34
CA ALA A 39 2.49 -20.01 -3.19
C ALA A 39 2.63 -19.42 -4.60
N GLU A 40 1.65 -18.62 -5.03
CA GLU A 40 1.57 -18.01 -6.36
C GLU A 40 1.87 -16.50 -6.33
N TRP A 41 2.31 -15.97 -5.17
CA TRP A 41 2.64 -14.55 -5.09
C TRP A 41 3.74 -14.18 -6.05
N TYR A 42 3.41 -13.21 -6.91
CA TYR A 42 4.32 -12.71 -7.90
C TYR A 42 5.53 -12.04 -7.26
N ASN A 43 6.72 -12.35 -7.77
CA ASN A 43 7.98 -11.78 -7.30
C ASN A 43 8.64 -11.01 -8.44
N ALA A 44 8.28 -9.73 -8.57
CA ALA A 44 8.74 -8.88 -9.66
C ALA A 44 10.27 -8.74 -9.74
N GLU A 45 10.97 -8.84 -8.60
CA GLU A 45 12.45 -8.75 -8.55
C GLU A 45 13.12 -9.89 -9.32
N SER A 46 12.52 -11.09 -9.29
CA SER A 46 13.02 -12.26 -10.04
C SER A 46 12.84 -12.11 -11.55
N ASP A 47 11.87 -11.29 -11.98
CA ASP A 47 11.50 -11.12 -13.39
C ASP A 47 12.06 -9.84 -14.02
N ILE A 48 12.94 -9.11 -13.33
CA ILE A 48 13.43 -7.80 -13.74
C ILE A 48 13.95 -7.76 -15.19
N THR A 49 14.62 -8.82 -15.64
CA THR A 49 15.15 -8.93 -17.01
C THR A 49 14.01 -9.00 -18.04
N SER A 50 12.97 -9.78 -17.77
CA SER A 50 11.78 -9.88 -18.62
C SER A 50 11.01 -8.57 -18.64
N LEU A 51 10.83 -7.94 -17.47
CA LEU A 51 10.13 -6.65 -17.33
C LEU A 51 10.86 -5.53 -18.10
N ARG A 52 12.19 -5.44 -18.02
CA ARG A 52 12.99 -4.51 -18.83
C ARG A 52 12.87 -4.79 -20.32
N ARG A 53 12.80 -6.05 -20.73
CA ARG A 53 12.53 -6.43 -22.14
C ARG A 53 11.15 -5.95 -22.59
N MET A 54 10.12 -6.14 -21.76
CA MET A 54 8.77 -5.62 -22.01
C MET A 54 8.80 -4.09 -22.19
N MET A 55 9.49 -3.36 -21.32
CA MET A 55 9.65 -1.90 -21.45
C MET A 55 10.31 -1.48 -22.76
N LYS A 56 11.41 -2.15 -23.15
CA LYS A 56 12.12 -1.86 -24.42
C LYS A 56 11.24 -2.15 -25.64
N LYS A 57 10.36 -3.15 -25.56
CA LYS A 57 9.45 -3.54 -26.64
C LYS A 57 8.16 -2.71 -26.68
N PHE A 58 7.86 -1.91 -25.66
CA PHE A 58 6.65 -1.10 -25.64
C PHE A 58 6.64 -0.09 -26.79
N ARG A 59 5.56 -0.12 -27.59
CA ARG A 59 5.29 0.81 -28.70
C ARG A 59 3.97 1.57 -28.54
N GLY A 60 3.30 1.41 -27.41
CA GLY A 60 2.03 2.07 -27.13
C GLY A 60 2.19 3.57 -26.85
N VAL A 61 1.06 4.27 -26.84
CA VAL A 61 1.01 5.71 -26.56
C VAL A 61 1.35 5.98 -25.09
N ARG A 62 2.19 6.99 -24.84
CA ARG A 62 2.54 7.48 -23.50
C ARG A 62 1.71 8.72 -23.14
N ASP A 63 0.42 8.53 -22.89
CA ASP A 63 -0.53 9.62 -22.65
C ASP A 63 -0.86 9.89 -21.17
N LEU A 64 -0.48 9.00 -20.27
CA LEU A 64 -0.83 9.07 -18.85
C LEU A 64 0.08 10.10 -18.14
N SER A 65 -0.53 11.03 -17.42
CA SER A 65 0.20 12.05 -16.64
C SER A 65 0.36 11.66 -15.17
N CYS A 66 -0.59 10.91 -14.62
CA CYS A 66 -0.55 10.43 -13.24
C CYS A 66 -1.09 9.01 -13.08
N LEU A 67 -0.43 8.22 -12.24
CA LEU A 67 -0.96 6.96 -11.73
C LEU A 67 -1.15 7.06 -10.22
N ASP A 68 -2.40 6.94 -9.77
CA ASP A 68 -2.80 6.87 -8.36
C ASP A 68 -2.69 5.41 -7.90
N LEU A 69 -1.59 5.05 -7.25
CA LEU A 69 -1.24 3.69 -6.86
C LEU A 69 -1.64 3.45 -5.40
N PHE A 70 -2.53 2.49 -5.15
CA PHE A 70 -3.19 2.23 -3.86
C PHE A 70 -4.10 3.38 -3.39
N GLY A 71 -4.72 4.09 -4.34
CA GLY A 71 -5.44 5.33 -4.07
C GLY A 71 -6.81 5.18 -3.42
N ALA A 72 -7.39 3.97 -3.37
CA ALA A 72 -8.75 3.61 -2.94
C ALA A 72 -9.84 4.67 -3.26
N SER A 73 -9.92 5.76 -2.49
CA SER A 73 -10.72 6.97 -2.74
C SER A 73 -10.61 7.57 -4.16
N GLY A 74 -9.49 7.33 -4.84
CA GLY A 74 -9.15 7.91 -6.15
C GLY A 74 -8.94 9.42 -6.10
N ALA A 75 -8.65 9.99 -4.94
CA ALA A 75 -8.56 11.44 -4.74
C ALA A 75 -7.45 12.08 -5.58
N ILE A 76 -6.32 11.39 -5.78
CA ILE A 76 -5.24 11.89 -6.65
C ILE A 76 -5.68 11.83 -8.11
N LYS A 77 -6.25 10.71 -8.56
CA LYS A 77 -6.80 10.60 -9.92
C LYS A 77 -7.79 11.72 -10.22
N LYS A 78 -8.72 11.99 -9.30
CA LYS A 78 -9.73 13.05 -9.41
C LYS A 78 -9.09 14.43 -9.54
N ALA A 79 -8.09 14.74 -8.71
CA ALA A 79 -7.38 16.02 -8.78
C ALA A 79 -6.69 16.23 -10.14
N TRP A 80 -5.94 15.24 -10.63
CA TRP A 80 -5.31 15.36 -11.96
C TRP A 80 -6.32 15.50 -13.09
N SER A 81 -7.43 14.75 -13.01
CA SER A 81 -8.50 14.82 -14.00
C SER A 81 -9.18 16.20 -14.01
N GLY A 82 -9.33 16.83 -12.83
CA GLY A 82 -9.84 18.21 -12.71
C GLY A 82 -8.95 19.26 -13.38
N HIS A 83 -7.66 18.97 -13.57
CA HIS A 83 -6.71 19.79 -14.33
C HIS A 83 -6.55 19.34 -15.79
N HIS A 84 -7.53 18.61 -16.32
CA HIS A 84 -7.53 18.05 -17.69
C HIS A 84 -6.27 17.21 -17.99
N LYS A 85 -5.72 16.52 -16.98
CA LYS A 85 -4.62 15.58 -17.16
C LYS A 85 -5.15 14.16 -17.07
N LYS A 86 -4.75 13.32 -18.03
CA LYS A 86 -5.09 11.91 -18.01
C LYS A 86 -4.46 11.25 -16.78
N ALA A 87 -5.29 10.61 -15.96
CA ALA A 87 -4.88 9.91 -14.75
C ALA A 87 -5.66 8.61 -14.56
N GLU A 88 -5.02 7.61 -13.98
CA GLU A 88 -5.59 6.29 -13.73
C GLU A 88 -5.37 5.87 -12.27
N LEU A 89 -6.21 4.95 -11.79
CA LEU A 89 -6.19 4.42 -10.43
C LEU A 89 -5.84 2.94 -10.47
N TYR A 90 -4.88 2.53 -9.66
CA TYR A 90 -4.53 1.12 -9.43
C TYR A 90 -4.77 0.76 -7.97
N ASP A 91 -5.89 0.10 -7.67
CA ASP A 91 -6.21 -0.39 -6.33
C ASP A 91 -7.08 -1.66 -6.38
N ILE A 92 -6.66 -2.71 -5.69
CA ILE A 92 -7.34 -4.02 -5.68
C ILE A 92 -8.78 -3.93 -5.12
N LYS A 93 -9.04 -3.05 -4.15
CA LYS A 93 -10.35 -2.97 -3.49
C LYS A 93 -11.39 -2.33 -4.40
N THR A 94 -10.99 -1.36 -5.21
CA THR A 94 -11.91 -0.65 -6.11
C THR A 94 -11.99 -1.26 -7.49
N ASN A 95 -10.93 -1.91 -7.96
CA ASN A 95 -10.86 -2.40 -9.33
C ASN A 95 -10.85 -3.92 -9.42
N GLY A 96 -10.53 -4.64 -8.35
CA GLY A 96 -10.59 -6.09 -8.31
C GLY A 96 -9.27 -6.80 -8.69
N PRO A 97 -9.35 -8.09 -9.03
CA PRO A 97 -8.21 -8.99 -9.26
C PRO A 97 -7.10 -8.48 -10.17
N GLN A 98 -7.45 -7.81 -11.26
CA GLN A 98 -6.51 -7.27 -12.24
C GLN A 98 -5.69 -6.09 -11.71
N HIS A 99 -6.00 -5.60 -10.50
CA HIS A 99 -5.22 -4.59 -9.78
C HIS A 99 -4.59 -5.18 -8.50
N ASP A 100 -4.43 -6.51 -8.44
CA ASP A 100 -3.66 -7.18 -7.39
C ASP A 100 -2.17 -7.21 -7.74
N ILE A 101 -1.38 -6.36 -7.06
CA ILE A 101 0.06 -6.27 -7.26
C ILE A 101 0.82 -7.55 -6.86
N CYS A 102 0.19 -8.45 -6.09
CA CYS A 102 0.78 -9.73 -5.69
C CYS A 102 0.44 -10.87 -6.66
N SER A 103 -0.36 -10.62 -7.69
CA SER A 103 -0.64 -11.57 -8.77
C SER A 103 0.21 -11.23 -10.00
N GLU A 104 0.55 -12.23 -10.82
CA GLU A 104 1.27 -11.99 -12.07
C GLU A 104 0.45 -11.09 -13.00
N GLY A 105 -0.80 -11.45 -13.29
CA GLY A 105 -1.67 -10.68 -14.17
C GLY A 105 -1.96 -9.26 -13.67
N GLY A 106 -2.11 -9.07 -12.36
CA GLY A 106 -2.28 -7.74 -11.78
C GLY A 106 -1.01 -6.90 -11.84
N PHE A 107 0.17 -7.50 -11.63
CA PHE A 107 1.44 -6.80 -11.82
C PHE A 107 1.70 -6.46 -13.30
N GLU A 108 1.38 -7.36 -14.23
CA GLU A 108 1.45 -7.06 -15.66
C GLU A 108 0.53 -5.89 -16.04
N ASN A 109 -0.69 -5.84 -15.50
CA ASN A 109 -1.59 -4.72 -15.72
C ASN A 109 -1.02 -3.42 -15.15
N LEU A 110 -0.42 -3.46 -13.95
CA LEU A 110 0.32 -2.32 -13.39
C LEU A 110 1.43 -1.86 -14.33
N MET A 111 2.19 -2.79 -14.91
CA MET A 111 3.21 -2.48 -15.93
C MET A 111 2.58 -1.85 -17.16
N ARG A 112 1.48 -2.38 -17.72
CA ARG A 112 0.79 -1.78 -18.88
C ARG A 112 0.37 -0.33 -18.61
N MET A 113 -0.16 -0.03 -17.43
CA MET A 113 -0.51 1.33 -17.01
C MET A 113 0.73 2.22 -16.83
N GLY A 114 1.74 1.73 -16.12
CA GLY A 114 3.02 2.43 -15.93
C GLY A 114 3.72 2.75 -17.25
N LEU A 115 3.65 1.83 -18.22
CA LEU A 115 4.29 2.00 -19.51
C LEU A 115 3.69 3.15 -20.34
N ARG A 116 2.42 3.50 -20.07
CA ARG A 116 1.71 4.64 -20.67
C ARG A 116 2.03 5.98 -20.00
N ILE A 117 2.76 6.00 -18.89
CA ILE A 117 3.13 7.26 -18.23
C ILE A 117 4.18 8.00 -19.09
N LYS A 118 3.89 9.26 -19.40
CA LYS A 118 4.80 10.13 -20.16
C LYS A 118 6.07 10.44 -19.37
N PRO A 119 7.21 10.76 -20.01
CA PRO A 119 8.38 11.30 -19.30
C PRO A 119 7.98 12.51 -18.46
N GLY A 120 8.44 12.55 -17.21
CA GLY A 120 8.04 13.57 -16.24
C GLY A 120 6.61 13.43 -15.70
N GLY A 121 5.84 12.43 -16.11
CA GLY A 121 4.61 12.03 -15.41
C GLY A 121 4.91 11.54 -13.99
N VAL A 122 3.89 11.38 -13.15
CA VAL A 122 4.05 11.04 -11.73
C VAL A 122 3.27 9.80 -11.31
N ILE A 123 3.83 9.03 -10.39
CA ILE A 123 3.13 7.98 -9.65
C ILE A 123 2.97 8.46 -8.21
N VAL A 124 1.76 8.51 -7.68
CA VAL A 124 1.52 8.81 -6.27
C VAL A 124 1.07 7.53 -5.60
N ALA A 125 1.85 7.04 -4.65
CA ALA A 125 1.65 5.74 -4.02
C ALA A 125 1.29 5.90 -2.53
N GLY A 126 0.15 5.36 -2.12
CA GLY A 126 -0.27 5.24 -0.72
C GLY A 126 -0.33 3.78 -0.26
N PRO A 127 0.78 3.02 -0.25
CA PRO A 127 0.75 1.59 0.02
C PRO A 127 0.19 1.28 1.43
N PRO A 128 -0.46 0.12 1.62
CA PRO A 128 -0.96 -0.33 2.92
C PRO A 128 0.08 -0.17 4.03
N CYS A 129 -0.29 0.51 5.11
CA CYS A 129 0.62 0.94 6.17
C CYS A 129 0.37 0.22 7.50
N SER A 130 -0.76 -0.48 7.64
CA SER A 130 -1.20 -1.00 8.95
C SER A 130 -0.20 -1.96 9.59
N LEU A 131 0.66 -2.64 8.83
CA LEU A 131 1.71 -3.56 9.31
C LEU A 131 3.13 -2.95 9.36
N PHE A 132 3.20 -1.62 9.25
CA PHE A 132 4.43 -0.84 9.35
C PHE A 132 4.37 0.24 10.44
N ILE A 133 3.25 0.40 11.14
CA ILE A 133 3.07 1.43 12.18
C ILE A 133 3.19 0.85 13.60
N PHE A 134 3.40 1.72 14.59
CA PHE A 134 3.57 1.31 15.99
C PHE A 134 2.41 0.46 16.55
N LEU A 135 1.18 0.66 16.06
CA LEU A 135 -0.02 -0.05 16.51
C LEU A 135 0.05 -1.56 16.27
N SER A 136 0.77 -1.99 15.23
CA SER A 136 0.93 -3.39 14.88
C SER A 136 2.32 -3.93 15.24
N SER A 137 3.10 -3.19 16.03
CA SER A 137 4.46 -3.57 16.41
C SER A 137 4.54 -4.93 17.12
N SER A 138 3.55 -5.28 17.94
CA SER A 138 3.48 -6.59 18.60
C SER A 138 3.27 -7.75 17.63
N ILE A 139 2.65 -7.49 16.47
CA ILE A 139 2.40 -8.47 15.40
C ILE A 139 3.60 -8.52 14.47
N HIS A 140 3.96 -7.39 13.86
CA HIS A 140 4.98 -7.36 12.82
C HIS A 140 6.40 -7.48 13.38
N ARG A 141 6.67 -7.15 14.66
CA ARG A 141 7.99 -7.24 15.31
C ARG A 141 9.16 -6.75 14.45
N ARG A 142 8.96 -5.62 13.76
CA ARG A 142 9.96 -5.00 12.89
C ARG A 142 10.86 -4.13 13.75
N SER A 143 12.14 -4.17 13.47
CA SER A 143 13.17 -3.36 14.15
C SER A 143 14.25 -2.97 13.15
N PRO A 144 15.21 -2.09 13.52
CA PRO A 144 16.35 -1.80 12.66
C PRO A 144 17.13 -3.05 12.21
N HIS A 145 17.27 -4.05 13.09
CA HIS A 145 17.98 -5.30 12.81
C HIS A 145 17.07 -6.38 12.17
N ARG A 146 15.75 -6.23 12.28
CA ARG A 146 14.75 -7.13 11.70
C ARG A 146 13.75 -6.35 10.85
N PRO A 147 14.18 -5.71 9.74
CA PRO A 147 13.30 -4.85 8.94
C PRO A 147 12.12 -5.63 8.32
N TRP A 148 12.32 -6.92 8.02
CA TRP A 148 11.30 -7.81 7.47
C TRP A 148 10.27 -8.33 8.50
N GLY A 149 10.49 -8.07 9.78
CA GLY A 149 9.54 -8.40 10.84
C GLY A 149 9.37 -9.89 11.12
N ASN A 150 8.28 -10.27 11.79
CA ASN A 150 7.91 -11.65 12.02
C ASN A 150 7.23 -12.27 10.80
N GLN A 151 8.06 -12.89 9.97
CA GLN A 151 7.62 -13.60 8.76
C GLN A 151 6.86 -14.90 9.05
N GLU A 152 6.61 -15.31 10.29
CA GLU A 152 5.67 -16.41 10.58
C GLU A 152 4.22 -16.02 10.24
N TYR A 153 3.89 -14.72 10.32
CA TYR A 153 2.57 -14.21 9.98
C TYR A 153 2.44 -13.96 8.47
N ARG A 154 1.46 -14.62 7.83
CA ARG A 154 1.12 -14.41 6.42
C ARG A 154 0.93 -12.94 6.07
N SER A 155 0.26 -12.17 6.93
CA SER A 155 0.01 -10.74 6.70
C SER A 155 1.31 -9.91 6.64
N VAL A 156 2.31 -10.25 7.46
CA VAL A 156 3.63 -9.60 7.45
C VAL A 156 4.36 -9.94 6.15
N ARG A 157 4.34 -11.21 5.71
CA ARG A 157 4.91 -11.63 4.43
C ARG A 157 4.21 -10.96 3.23
N LEU A 158 2.89 -10.88 3.25
CA LEU A 158 2.10 -10.17 2.23
C LEU A 158 2.51 -8.69 2.15
N SER A 159 2.60 -8.00 3.29
CA SER A 159 3.04 -6.59 3.29
C SER A 159 4.45 -6.41 2.73
N ASN A 160 5.35 -7.38 2.95
CA ASN A 160 6.69 -7.38 2.37
C ASN A 160 6.62 -7.59 0.84
N CYS A 161 5.79 -8.52 0.37
CA CYS A 161 5.57 -8.79 -1.06
C CYS A 161 5.05 -7.55 -1.80
N ILE A 162 4.00 -6.90 -1.28
CA ILE A 162 3.46 -5.63 -1.82
C ILE A 162 4.55 -4.58 -1.99
N VAL A 163 5.37 -4.35 -0.95
CA VAL A 163 6.44 -3.33 -1.01
C VAL A 163 7.54 -3.73 -1.97
N ARG A 164 7.92 -5.01 -2.04
CA ARG A 164 8.92 -5.50 -3.02
C ARG A 164 8.44 -5.24 -4.45
N ASN A 165 7.24 -5.67 -4.80
CA ASN A 165 6.69 -5.49 -6.14
C ASN A 165 6.51 -3.99 -6.48
N MET A 166 5.98 -3.18 -5.56
CA MET A 166 5.90 -1.73 -5.73
C MET A 166 7.29 -1.13 -5.98
N THR A 167 8.31 -1.50 -5.20
CA THR A 167 9.67 -0.95 -5.34
C THR A 167 10.25 -1.32 -6.70
N THR A 168 10.12 -2.58 -7.13
CA THR A 168 10.56 -3.01 -8.47
C THR A 168 9.87 -2.21 -9.57
N PHE A 169 8.55 -2.03 -9.47
CA PHE A 169 7.80 -1.20 -10.42
C PHE A 169 8.32 0.25 -10.44
N LEU A 170 8.51 0.88 -9.29
CA LEU A 170 9.02 2.25 -9.21
C LEU A 170 10.46 2.40 -9.73
N GLN A 171 11.31 1.39 -9.54
CA GLN A 171 12.66 1.34 -10.13
C GLN A 171 12.57 1.39 -11.66
N LEU A 172 11.78 0.50 -12.25
CA LEU A 172 11.57 0.44 -13.70
C LEU A 172 10.95 1.74 -14.25
N MET A 173 10.03 2.36 -13.51
CA MET A 173 9.44 3.64 -13.91
C MET A 173 10.47 4.79 -13.84
N SER A 174 11.38 4.76 -12.87
CA SER A 174 12.48 5.73 -12.75
C SER A 174 13.45 5.62 -13.95
N GLU A 175 13.77 4.40 -14.41
CA GLU A 175 14.54 4.16 -15.65
C GLU A 175 13.87 4.78 -16.91
N ARG A 176 12.57 5.10 -16.85
CA ARG A 176 11.81 5.75 -17.95
C ARG A 176 11.52 7.23 -17.71
N HIS A 177 12.24 7.85 -16.77
CA HIS A 177 12.06 9.25 -16.35
C HIS A 177 10.66 9.55 -15.83
N VAL A 178 9.99 8.57 -15.24
CA VAL A 178 8.73 8.78 -14.52
C VAL A 178 9.06 9.14 -13.07
N ARG A 179 8.45 10.20 -12.56
CA ARG A 179 8.59 10.64 -11.18
C ARG A 179 7.66 9.85 -10.28
N TRP A 180 7.95 9.79 -8.99
CA TRP A 180 7.06 9.15 -8.04
C TRP A 180 7.14 9.77 -6.65
N VAL A 181 6.07 9.59 -5.87
CA VAL A 181 5.97 10.00 -4.47
C VAL A 181 5.26 8.89 -3.69
N ILE A 182 5.85 8.45 -2.60
CA ILE A 182 5.28 7.51 -1.64
C ILE A 182 4.85 8.29 -0.40
N GLU A 183 3.57 8.17 0.00
CA GLU A 183 3.05 8.68 1.27
C GLU A 183 3.04 7.59 2.33
N GLN A 184 3.55 7.90 3.52
CA GLN A 184 3.42 7.04 4.70
C GLN A 184 3.32 7.88 5.98
N PRO A 185 2.72 7.34 7.06
CA PRO A 185 2.88 7.91 8.39
C PRO A 185 4.36 8.07 8.78
N SER A 186 4.70 9.14 9.48
CA SER A 186 6.11 9.44 9.83
C SER A 186 6.82 8.40 10.68
N GLY A 187 6.08 7.59 11.44
CA GLY A 187 6.62 6.46 12.20
C GLY A 187 6.71 5.14 11.44
N SER A 188 6.38 5.13 10.14
CA SER A 188 6.32 3.92 9.33
C SER A 188 7.69 3.23 9.24
N GLN A 189 7.70 1.94 9.54
CA GLN A 189 8.84 1.05 9.39
C GLN A 189 9.10 0.66 7.92
N MET A 190 8.19 1.02 7.00
CA MET A 190 8.29 0.66 5.58
C MET A 190 9.59 1.17 4.95
N PHE A 191 10.00 2.40 5.27
CA PHE A 191 11.25 2.99 4.77
C PHE A 191 12.53 2.31 5.29
N ARG A 192 12.42 1.34 6.19
CA ARG A 192 13.55 0.52 6.64
C ARG A 192 13.74 -0.74 5.79
N LEU A 193 12.79 -1.08 4.93
CA LEU A 193 12.88 -2.26 4.08
C LEU A 193 14.05 -2.14 3.10
N PRO A 194 14.93 -3.16 3.00
CA PRO A 194 16.08 -3.14 2.10
C PRO A 194 15.78 -2.73 0.64
N PRO A 195 14.73 -3.25 -0.05
CA PRO A 195 14.45 -2.85 -1.42
C PRO A 195 14.14 -1.35 -1.53
N LEU A 196 13.29 -0.82 -0.65
CA LEU A 196 12.90 0.60 -0.70
C LEU A 196 14.08 1.52 -0.37
N ARG A 197 14.91 1.17 0.63
CA ARG A 197 16.14 1.92 0.94
C ARG A 197 17.12 1.93 -0.23
N ARG A 198 17.24 0.81 -0.96
CA ARG A 198 18.10 0.69 -2.14
C ARG A 198 17.61 1.63 -3.23
N LEU A 199 16.33 1.53 -3.59
CA LEU A 199 15.70 2.41 -4.58
C LEU A 199 15.90 3.88 -4.23
N MET A 200 15.61 4.28 -2.98
CA MET A 200 15.74 5.68 -2.56
C MET A 200 17.14 6.25 -2.80
N ARG A 201 18.21 5.44 -2.60
CA ARG A 201 19.58 5.86 -2.89
C ARG A 201 19.90 5.85 -4.38
N GLU A 202 19.40 4.87 -5.13
CA GLU A 202 19.69 4.72 -6.56
C GLU A 202 19.09 5.85 -7.42
N VAL A 203 17.99 6.47 -6.96
CA VAL A 203 17.31 7.53 -7.70
C VAL A 203 17.27 8.88 -6.98
N ASP A 204 18.13 9.04 -5.96
CA ASP A 204 18.25 10.25 -5.14
C ASP A 204 16.89 10.77 -4.63
N ALA A 205 16.04 9.86 -4.14
CA ALA A 205 14.71 10.22 -3.65
C ALA A 205 14.81 11.04 -2.36
N VAL A 206 14.08 12.16 -2.33
CA VAL A 206 14.10 13.11 -1.22
C VAL A 206 12.97 12.81 -0.23
N PRO A 207 13.25 12.68 1.08
CA PRO A 207 12.24 12.63 2.11
C PRO A 207 11.78 14.04 2.51
N VAL A 208 10.47 14.21 2.68
CA VAL A 208 9.84 15.46 3.14
C VAL A 208 8.86 15.14 4.24
N THR A 209 9.00 15.78 5.39
CA THR A 209 8.04 15.65 6.47
C THR A 209 6.95 16.70 6.33
N THR A 210 5.70 16.30 6.52
CA THR A 210 4.58 17.23 6.52
C THR A 210 3.51 16.81 7.54
N TYR A 211 2.50 17.64 7.72
CA TYR A 211 1.33 17.32 8.52
C TYR A 211 0.08 17.42 7.65
N MET A 212 -0.67 16.33 7.52
CA MET A 212 -1.91 16.32 6.73
C MET A 212 -2.92 17.36 7.23
N GLY A 213 -2.87 17.71 8.52
CA GLY A 213 -3.71 18.75 9.11
C GLY A 213 -3.48 20.16 8.51
N CYS A 214 -2.32 20.42 7.91
CA CYS A 214 -2.05 21.65 7.15
C CYS A 214 -2.76 21.65 5.78
N PHE A 215 -3.23 20.49 5.33
CA PHE A 215 -4.01 20.30 4.11
C PHE A 215 -5.48 20.00 4.43
N ALA A 216 -6.03 20.64 5.47
CA ALA A 216 -7.43 20.47 5.91
C ALA A 216 -7.83 19.05 6.36
N HIS A 217 -6.88 18.14 6.57
CA HIS A 217 -7.19 16.82 7.09
C HIS A 217 -7.66 16.90 8.54
N LYS A 218 -8.60 16.03 8.94
CA LYS A 218 -9.24 16.06 10.27
C LYS A 218 -8.30 15.69 11.42
N MET A 219 -7.14 15.10 11.10
CA MET A 219 -6.11 14.69 12.06
C MET A 219 -4.83 15.48 11.89
N LYS A 220 -4.12 15.70 13.01
CA LYS A 220 -2.69 16.05 13.06
C LYS A 220 -1.78 14.89 12.61
N LYS A 221 -2.12 14.20 11.51
CA LYS A 221 -1.33 13.06 10.99
C LYS A 221 0.01 13.60 10.47
N ARG A 222 1.10 13.30 11.18
CA ARG A 222 2.46 13.56 10.71
C ARG A 222 2.82 12.50 9.67
N THR A 223 3.11 12.94 8.48
CA THR A 223 3.34 12.13 7.29
C THR A 223 4.74 12.38 6.76
N ILE A 224 5.36 11.35 6.19
CA ILE A 224 6.58 11.47 5.38
C ILE A 224 6.18 11.18 3.93
N LEU A 225 6.58 12.09 3.05
CA LEU A 225 6.58 11.89 1.61
C LEU A 225 8.00 11.53 1.20
N VAL A 226 8.18 10.51 0.37
CA VAL A 226 9.47 10.20 -0.25
C VAL A 226 9.28 10.16 -1.74
N GLY A 227 10.08 10.87 -2.52
CA GLY A 227 9.88 10.88 -3.96
C GLY A 227 10.97 11.56 -4.76
N THR A 228 10.79 11.53 -6.07
CA THR A 228 11.75 12.04 -7.07
C THR A 228 11.29 13.33 -7.73
N LEU A 229 10.21 13.95 -7.26
CA LEU A 229 9.77 15.28 -7.71
C LEU A 229 10.77 16.34 -7.21
N PRO A 230 11.38 17.16 -8.09
CA PRO A 230 12.33 18.20 -7.69
C PRO A 230 11.75 19.21 -6.69
N SER A 231 10.47 19.55 -6.87
CA SER A 231 9.70 20.48 -6.05
C SER A 231 9.09 19.84 -4.79
N LEU A 232 9.30 18.54 -4.53
CA LEU A 232 8.73 17.86 -3.37
C LEU A 232 9.00 18.56 -2.03
N PRO A 233 10.19 19.16 -1.78
CA PRO A 233 10.45 19.92 -0.55
C PRO A 233 9.42 21.01 -0.25
N ARG A 234 8.74 21.56 -1.27
CA ARG A 234 7.68 22.57 -1.08
C ARG A 234 6.44 22.01 -0.35
N MET A 235 6.31 20.70 -0.24
CA MET A 235 5.26 20.04 0.57
C MET A 235 5.56 20.06 2.08
N GLU A 236 6.76 20.48 2.49
CA GLU A 236 7.12 20.58 3.91
C GLU A 236 6.20 21.57 4.62
N ARG A 237 5.56 21.10 5.68
CA ARG A 237 4.70 21.93 6.53
C ARG A 237 4.91 21.53 7.98
N SER A 238 4.97 22.53 8.85
CA SER A 238 4.96 22.35 10.29
C SER A 238 3.63 22.84 10.86
N LEU A 239 3.12 22.15 11.89
CA LEU A 239 1.93 22.61 12.62
C LEU A 239 2.29 23.78 13.54
N ARG A 240 1.75 24.96 13.24
CA ARG A 240 1.83 26.14 14.09
C ARG A 240 1.04 25.94 15.40
N PRO A 241 1.36 26.68 16.48
CA PRO A 241 0.63 26.57 17.76
C PRO A 241 -0.89 26.76 17.62
N GLU A 242 -1.34 27.64 16.75
CA GLU A 242 -2.76 27.96 16.51
C GLU A 242 -3.47 26.77 15.86
N ASP A 243 -2.82 26.16 14.85
CA ASP A 243 -3.31 24.94 14.19
C ASP A 243 -3.42 23.80 15.21
N ARG A 244 -2.45 23.68 16.14
CA ARG A 244 -2.50 22.69 17.20
C ARG A 244 -3.72 22.89 18.09
N LYS A 245 -4.00 24.11 18.55
CA LYS A 245 -5.18 24.44 19.36
C LYS A 245 -6.49 24.07 18.67
N ARG A 246 -6.63 24.33 17.36
CA ARG A 246 -7.83 23.97 16.57
C ARG A 246 -8.17 22.49 16.65
N PHE A 247 -7.17 21.63 16.53
CA PHE A 247 -7.36 20.19 16.58
C PHE A 247 -7.56 19.65 18.00
N ASP A 248 -7.02 20.30 19.03
CA ASP A 248 -7.23 19.89 20.42
C ASP A 248 -8.68 20.12 20.87
N LYS A 249 -9.33 21.17 20.34
CA LYS A 249 -10.78 21.41 20.51
C LYS A 249 -11.63 20.32 19.83
N ASN A 250 -11.17 19.79 18.69
CA ASN A 250 -11.89 18.80 17.88
C ASN A 250 -11.43 17.36 18.16
N ARG A 251 -11.18 17.01 19.43
CA ARG A 251 -10.64 15.72 19.89
C ARG A 251 -11.57 14.53 19.58
N ARG A 252 -11.69 14.16 18.31
CA ARG A 252 -12.17 12.83 17.91
C ARG A 252 -11.15 11.82 18.40
N LYS A 253 -11.61 10.83 19.17
CA LYS A 253 -10.77 9.72 19.60
C LYS A 253 -10.53 8.80 18.39
N PHE A 254 -9.41 9.00 17.70
CA PHE A 254 -8.93 8.10 16.63
C PHE A 254 -8.35 6.80 17.21
N TYR A 255 -7.98 6.84 18.49
CA TYR A 255 -7.45 5.72 19.24
C TYR A 255 -8.20 5.59 20.56
N ILE A 256 -8.41 4.35 21.00
CA ILE A 256 -8.95 4.01 22.31
C ILE A 256 -7.97 3.07 23.01
N ARG A 257 -7.78 3.25 24.32
CA ARG A 257 -7.01 2.32 25.14
C ARG A 257 -7.99 1.38 25.83
N CYS A 258 -7.87 0.08 25.57
CA CYS A 258 -8.68 -0.97 26.18
C CYS A 258 -7.75 -2.15 26.49
N ASP A 259 -7.81 -2.67 27.72
CA ASP A 259 -7.01 -3.82 28.18
C ASP A 259 -5.49 -3.63 28.03
N GLY A 260 -5.01 -2.42 28.34
CA GLY A 260 -3.60 -2.05 28.19
C GLY A 260 -3.14 -1.87 26.73
N LYS A 261 -3.99 -2.14 25.74
CA LYS A 261 -3.68 -2.03 24.30
C LYS A 261 -4.31 -0.80 23.67
N VAL A 262 -3.69 -0.27 22.62
CA VAL A 262 -4.21 0.85 21.82
C VAL A 262 -4.89 0.29 20.58
N HIS A 263 -6.15 0.66 20.36
CA HIS A 263 -6.96 0.24 19.21
C HIS A 263 -7.34 1.46 18.38
N GLY A 264 -7.36 1.33 17.05
CA GLY A 264 -7.89 2.35 16.15
C GLY A 264 -9.42 2.35 16.14
N THR A 265 -10.04 3.53 16.10
CA THR A 265 -11.51 3.63 15.93
C THR A 265 -11.91 3.60 14.45
N LYS A 266 -13.20 3.48 14.14
CA LYS A 266 -13.71 3.58 12.75
C LYS A 266 -13.30 4.89 12.06
N ALA A 267 -13.12 5.96 12.84
CA ALA A 267 -12.64 7.25 12.34
C ALA A 267 -11.20 7.21 11.81
N LEU A 268 -10.41 6.19 12.17
CA LEU A 268 -9.07 5.98 11.62
C LEU A 268 -9.12 5.50 10.17
N GLN A 269 -10.14 4.74 9.76
CA GLN A 269 -10.24 4.27 8.38
C GLN A 269 -10.47 5.42 7.40
N SER A 270 -11.35 6.37 7.75
CA SER A 270 -11.59 7.57 6.95
C SER A 270 -10.43 8.57 6.96
N SER A 271 -9.37 8.31 7.73
CA SER A 271 -8.13 9.09 7.72
C SER A 271 -7.12 8.64 6.67
N ALA A 272 -7.43 7.56 5.93
CA ALA A 272 -6.63 7.10 4.81
C ALA A 272 -6.83 7.95 3.55
N ASP A 273 -7.95 8.67 3.44
CA ASP A 273 -8.28 9.45 2.25
C ASP A 273 -7.42 10.72 2.14
N TYR A 274 -6.92 10.99 0.92
CA TYR A 274 -6.28 12.26 0.63
C TYR A 274 -7.31 13.38 0.56
N THR A 275 -7.01 14.50 1.20
CA THR A 275 -7.80 15.73 1.11
C THR A 275 -7.56 16.43 -0.23
N PRO A 276 -8.56 17.13 -0.80
CA PRO A 276 -8.39 17.93 -2.02
C PRO A 276 -7.19 18.89 -1.98
N GLN A 277 -6.95 19.56 -0.84
CA GLN A 277 -5.86 20.50 -0.65
C GLN A 277 -4.48 19.84 -0.73
N PHE A 278 -4.36 18.60 -0.24
CA PHE A 278 -3.13 17.83 -0.35
C PHE A 278 -2.89 17.42 -1.81
N CYS A 279 -3.93 16.93 -2.49
CA CYS A 279 -3.85 16.56 -3.90
C CYS A 279 -3.46 17.76 -4.77
N GLU A 280 -4.04 18.94 -4.52
CA GLU A 280 -3.74 20.18 -5.25
C GLU A 280 -2.31 20.66 -5.02
N ALA A 281 -1.84 20.62 -3.77
CA ALA A 281 -0.45 20.98 -3.44
C ALA A 281 0.54 20.04 -4.15
N LEU A 282 0.23 18.73 -4.20
CA LEU A 282 1.07 17.76 -4.89
C LEU A 282 1.03 17.94 -6.41
N TYR A 283 -0.13 18.29 -6.98
CA TYR A 283 -0.27 18.66 -8.39
C TYR A 283 0.59 19.88 -8.73
N THR A 284 0.56 20.91 -7.87
CA THR A 284 1.37 22.12 -8.02
C THR A 284 2.85 21.77 -8.04
N CYS A 285 3.31 20.92 -7.10
CA CYS A 285 4.69 20.43 -7.12
C CYS A 285 5.01 19.73 -8.46
N TRP A 286 4.17 18.82 -8.93
CA TRP A 286 4.41 18.12 -10.20
C TRP A 286 4.46 19.06 -11.42
N LYS A 287 3.66 20.13 -11.43
CA LYS A 287 3.59 21.09 -12.54
C LYS A 287 4.84 21.96 -12.66
N GLU A 288 5.46 22.28 -11.52
CA GLU A 288 6.69 23.06 -11.44
C GLU A 288 7.88 22.19 -11.87
N LYS A 289 8.32 22.39 -13.11
CA LYS A 289 9.50 21.74 -13.69
C LYS A 289 10.78 22.47 -13.31
#